data_AF-A0A9D1N3J6-F1
#
_entry.id   AF-A0A9D1N3J6-F1
#
_cell.length_a   1.000
_cell.length_b   1.000
_cell.length_c   1.000
_cell.angle_alpha   90.00
_cell.angle_beta   90.00
_cell.angle_gamma   90.00
#
_symmetry.space_group_name_H-M   'P 1'
#
loop_
_entity.id
_entity.type
_entity.pdbx_description
1 polymer ?
#
loop_
_entity_poly.entity_id
_entity_poly.type
_entity_poly.pdbx_seq_one_letter_code
_entity_poly.pdbx_strand_id
1 'polypeptide(L)'
;MFRIERALLALGARPDRRGYEQTVLAVAVLLASEDEPGAQQLYARAARLCGCSSARVAAGVRDTVRCIWRQGRLTGGEPGGKAFVYGLAARLRLDGMHSVQGLPADAPAPGPGGRS
;
A
#
# COMPACT_ATOMS: atom_id res chain seq x y z
N MET A 1 9.16 -0.71 12.10
CA MET A 1 8.32 0.10 11.21
C MET A 1 7.63 -0.81 10.22
N PHE A 2 6.30 -0.80 10.17
CA PHE A 2 5.53 -1.73 9.34
C PHE A 2 5.64 -1.38 7.85
N ARG A 3 5.52 -2.37 6.95
CA ARG A 3 5.67 -2.20 5.48
C ARG A 3 4.77 -1.08 4.91
N ILE A 4 3.56 -0.96 5.44
CA ILE A 4 2.57 0.07 5.06
C ILE A 4 3.07 1.48 5.41
N GLU A 5 3.47 1.67 6.67
CA GLU A 5 3.96 2.96 7.16
C GLU A 5 5.18 3.44 6.37
N ARG A 6 6.11 2.52 6.06
CA ARG A 6 7.31 2.81 5.28
C ARG A 6 6.95 3.26 3.86
N ALA A 7 6.00 2.60 3.22
CA ALA A 7 5.53 3.00 1.90
C ALA A 7 4.84 4.37 1.92
N LEU A 8 4.03 4.65 2.95
CA LEU A 8 3.39 5.96 3.13
C LEU A 8 4.42 7.07 3.37
N LEU A 9 5.42 6.85 4.23
CA LEU A 9 6.49 7.83 4.44
C LEU A 9 7.31 8.08 3.17
N ALA A 10 7.61 7.03 2.40
CA ALA A 10 8.31 7.16 1.12
C ALA A 10 7.52 7.98 0.09
N LEU A 11 6.19 8.00 0.20
CA LEU A 11 5.30 8.85 -0.59
C LEU A 11 5.18 10.28 -0.01
N GLY A 12 5.78 10.59 1.13
CA GLY A 12 5.69 11.89 1.77
C GLY A 12 4.47 12.06 2.68
N ALA A 13 3.83 10.97 3.12
CA ALA A 13 2.75 11.06 4.09
C ALA A 13 3.25 11.61 5.45
N ARG A 14 2.38 12.32 6.16
CA ARG A 14 2.68 12.98 7.44
C ARG A 14 2.10 12.22 8.64
N PRO A 15 2.92 11.59 9.50
CA PRO A 15 2.44 10.84 10.67
C PRO A 15 1.71 11.68 11.71
N ASP A 16 2.01 12.98 11.78
CA ASP A 16 1.37 13.91 12.72
C ASP A 16 -0.10 14.22 12.37
N ARG A 17 -0.56 13.79 11.19
CA ARG A 17 -1.94 14.00 10.72
C ARG A 17 -2.81 12.81 11.09
N ARG A 18 -4.02 13.08 11.60
CA ARG A 18 -5.03 12.04 11.90
C ARG A 18 -5.36 11.14 10.70
N GLY A 19 -5.24 11.66 9.48
CA GLY A 19 -5.46 10.88 8.27
C GLY A 19 -4.45 9.74 8.07
N TYR A 20 -3.25 9.85 8.64
CA TYR A 20 -2.20 8.86 8.50
C TYR A 20 -2.61 7.51 9.08
N GLU A 21 -2.99 7.48 10.37
CA GLU A 21 -3.44 6.27 11.06
C GLU A 21 -4.64 5.63 10.36
N GLN A 22 -5.61 6.45 9.96
CA GLN A 22 -6.80 6.00 9.23
C GLN A 22 -6.44 5.35 7.89
N THR A 23 -5.42 5.88 7.20
CA THR A 23 -4.91 5.33 5.95
C THR A 23 -4.15 4.02 6.18
N VAL A 24 -3.31 3.96 7.22
CA VAL A 24 -2.60 2.73 7.61
C VAL A 24 -3.61 1.61 7.88
N LEU A 25 -4.64 1.89 8.68
CA LEU A 25 -5.66 0.90 9.03
C LEU A 25 -6.52 0.50 7.82
N ALA A 26 -6.88 1.45 6.95
CA ALA A 26 -7.58 1.12 5.70
C ALA A 26 -6.76 0.17 4.81
N VAL A 27 -5.46 0.43 4.64
CA VAL A 27 -4.59 -0.46 3.86
C VAL A 27 -4.39 -1.81 4.56
N ALA A 28 -4.22 -1.83 5.88
CA ALA A 28 -4.05 -3.06 6.65
C ALA A 28 -5.28 -3.97 6.56
N VAL A 29 -6.48 -3.40 6.70
CA VAL A 29 -7.73 -4.15 6.52
C VAL A 29 -7.84 -4.72 5.11
N LEU A 30 -7.47 -3.95 4.08
CA LEU A 30 -7.51 -4.44 2.70
C LEU A 30 -6.51 -5.58 2.46
N LEU A 31 -5.31 -5.47 3.03
CA LEU A 31 -4.28 -6.50 2.90
C LEU A 31 -4.60 -7.79 3.68
N ALA A 32 -5.32 -7.67 4.80
CA ALA A 32 -5.75 -8.80 5.63
C ALA A 32 -7.08 -9.42 5.17
N SER A 33 -7.78 -8.82 4.21
CA SER A 33 -9.01 -9.39 3.66
C SER A 33 -8.66 -10.45 2.61
N GLU A 34 -9.28 -11.63 2.72
CA GLU A 34 -9.16 -12.71 1.72
C GLU A 34 -9.85 -12.32 0.41
N ASP A 35 -10.99 -11.63 0.52
CA ASP A 35 -11.70 -11.03 -0.60
C ASP A 35 -11.23 -9.60 -0.87
N GLU A 36 -11.59 -9.05 -2.03
CA GLU A 36 -11.44 -7.62 -2.32
C GLU A 36 -12.72 -6.85 -1.90
N PRO A 37 -12.82 -6.36 -0.64
CA PRO A 37 -14.03 -5.68 -0.17
C PRO A 37 -14.28 -4.42 -0.98
N GLY A 38 -15.54 -3.97 -1.09
CA GLY A 38 -15.85 -2.63 -1.59
C GLY A 38 -15.37 -1.52 -0.64
N ALA A 39 -15.12 -0.32 -1.16
CA ALA A 39 -14.56 0.80 -0.39
C ALA A 39 -15.39 1.19 0.85
N GLN A 40 -16.72 1.08 0.77
CA GLN A 40 -17.61 1.34 1.91
C GLN A 40 -17.40 0.33 3.04
N GLN A 41 -17.31 -0.96 2.71
CA GLN A 41 -17.05 -2.01 3.69
C GLN A 41 -15.64 -1.87 4.27
N LEU A 42 -14.66 -1.54 3.43
CA LEU A 42 -13.29 -1.29 3.83
C LEU A 42 -13.21 -0.17 4.89
N TYR A 43 -13.78 0.99 4.60
CA TYR A 43 -13.78 2.12 5.54
C TYR A 43 -14.60 1.84 6.79
N ALA A 44 -15.69 1.07 6.70
CA ALA A 44 -16.46 0.66 7.87
C ALA A 44 -15.68 -0.30 8.80
N ARG A 45 -14.85 -1.19 8.24
CA ARG A 45 -13.96 -2.06 9.02
C ARG A 45 -12.83 -1.24 9.67
N ALA A 46 -12.16 -0.37 8.91
CA ALA A 46 -11.11 0.51 9.44
C ALA A 46 -11.64 1.46 10.53
N ALA A 47 -12.87 1.98 10.36
CA ALA A 47 -13.52 2.86 11.32
C ALA A 47 -13.72 2.22 12.70
N ARG A 48 -14.05 0.92 12.73
CA ARG A 48 -14.15 0.15 13.98
C ARG A 48 -12.82 0.08 14.72
N LEU A 49 -11.71 -0.06 14.00
CA LEU A 49 -10.37 -0.08 14.58
C LEU A 49 -9.92 1.32 15.05
N CYS A 50 -10.31 2.36 14.33
CA CYS A 50 -9.99 3.75 14.69
C CYS A 50 -10.87 4.33 15.82
N GLY A 51 -11.95 3.63 16.22
CA GLY A 51 -12.96 4.20 17.12
C GLY A 51 -13.68 5.44 16.55
N CYS A 52 -13.89 5.50 15.23
CA CYS A 52 -14.52 6.65 14.57
C CYS A 52 -15.53 6.24 13.48
N SER A 53 -16.06 7.19 12.71
CA SER A 53 -17.00 6.88 11.62
C SER A 53 -16.31 6.55 10.30
N SER A 54 -16.95 5.74 9.45
CA SER A 54 -16.46 5.42 8.10
C SER A 54 -16.25 6.66 7.24
N ALA A 55 -17.12 7.66 7.36
CA ALA A 55 -16.96 8.95 6.70
C ALA A 55 -15.70 9.69 7.15
N ARG A 56 -15.33 9.58 8.44
CA ARG A 56 -14.11 10.19 8.98
C ARG A 56 -12.86 9.50 8.44
N VAL A 57 -12.86 8.17 8.35
CA VAL A 57 -11.79 7.41 7.70
C VAL A 57 -11.64 7.84 6.23
N ALA A 58 -12.73 7.89 5.48
CA ALA A 58 -12.71 8.31 4.08
C ALA A 58 -12.19 9.76 3.91
N ALA A 59 -12.51 10.65 4.85
CA ALA A 59 -11.99 12.01 4.88
C ALA A 59 -10.49 12.04 5.18
N GLY A 60 -10.01 11.28 6.16
CA GLY A 60 -8.58 11.24 6.48
C GLY A 60 -7.71 10.57 5.42
N VAL A 61 -8.24 9.56 4.73
CA VAL A 61 -7.57 8.99 3.54
C VAL A 61 -7.41 10.07 2.47
N ARG A 62 -8.48 10.82 2.15
CA ARG A 62 -8.40 11.94 1.19
C ARG A 62 -7.42 13.02 1.63
N ASP A 63 -7.40 13.36 2.92
CA ASP A 63 -6.45 14.34 3.47
C ASP A 63 -4.99 13.87 3.32
N THR A 64 -4.75 12.58 3.55
CA THR A 64 -3.42 11.96 3.38
C THR A 64 -2.98 12.01 1.93
N VAL A 65 -3.85 11.63 1.00
CA VAL A 65 -3.58 11.71 -0.44
C VAL A 65 -3.28 13.14 -0.87
N ARG A 66 -4.11 14.09 -0.46
CA ARG A 66 -3.91 15.52 -0.75
C ARG A 66 -2.58 16.04 -0.20
N CYS A 67 -2.21 15.63 1.01
CA CYS A 67 -0.93 16.01 1.60
C CYS A 67 0.24 15.49 0.75
N ILE A 68 0.24 14.19 0.43
CA ILE A 68 1.23 13.55 -0.44
C ILE A 68 1.31 14.29 -1.79
N TRP A 69 0.17 14.53 -2.43
CA TRP A 69 0.12 15.12 -3.77
C TRP A 69 0.67 16.55 -3.81
N ARG A 70 0.27 17.37 -2.84
CA ARG A 70 0.73 18.77 -2.73
C ARG A 70 2.20 18.86 -2.35
N GLN A 71 2.67 18.01 -1.43
CA GLN A 71 4.07 18.05 -0.98
C GLN A 71 5.01 17.52 -2.05
N GLY A 72 4.63 16.46 -2.76
CA GLY A 72 5.40 15.90 -3.87
C GLY A 72 5.40 16.76 -5.14
N ARG A 73 4.65 17.89 -5.15
CA ARG A 73 4.43 18.75 -6.33
C ARG A 73 4.03 17.92 -7.57
N LEU A 74 3.24 16.88 -7.35
CA LEU A 74 2.88 15.92 -8.39
C LEU A 74 1.94 16.60 -9.39
N THR A 75 2.24 16.42 -10.68
CA THR A 75 1.42 16.93 -11.78
C THR A 75 0.36 15.89 -12.19
N GLY A 76 -0.78 16.36 -12.70
CA GLY A 76 -1.92 15.50 -13.04
C GLY A 76 -3.00 15.45 -11.95
N GLY A 77 -4.02 14.61 -12.19
CA GLY A 77 -5.17 14.49 -11.30
C GLY A 77 -4.85 13.75 -9.99
N GLU A 78 -5.15 14.37 -8.84
CA GLU A 78 -5.07 13.73 -7.52
C GLU A 78 -5.96 12.47 -7.51
N PRO A 79 -5.44 11.30 -7.12
CA PRO A 79 -6.23 10.08 -7.11
C PRO A 79 -7.30 10.14 -6.01
N GLY A 80 -8.46 9.53 -6.26
CA GLY A 80 -9.44 9.34 -5.20
C GLY A 80 -8.91 8.42 -4.09
N GLY A 81 -9.42 8.57 -2.86
CA GLY A 81 -8.96 7.79 -1.71
C GLY A 81 -9.03 6.27 -1.91
N LYS A 82 -10.08 5.77 -2.60
CA LYS A 82 -10.18 4.35 -2.97
C LYS A 82 -9.01 3.95 -3.87
N ALA A 83 -8.82 4.65 -4.98
CA ALA A 83 -7.77 4.33 -5.95
C ALA A 83 -6.40 4.30 -5.28
N PHE A 84 -6.12 5.27 -4.41
CA PHE A 84 -4.88 5.33 -3.64
C PHE A 84 -4.70 4.11 -2.73
N VAL A 85 -5.69 3.77 -1.90
CA VAL A 85 -5.57 2.66 -0.94
C VAL A 85 -5.38 1.32 -1.66
N TYR A 86 -6.13 1.07 -2.73
CA TYR A 86 -6.03 -0.18 -3.48
C TYR A 86 -4.73 -0.27 -4.27
N GLY A 87 -4.30 0.83 -4.90
CA GLY A 87 -3.02 0.89 -5.60
C GLY A 87 -1.83 0.67 -4.64
N LEU A 88 -1.88 1.25 -3.45
CA LEU A 88 -0.87 1.05 -2.42
C LEU A 88 -0.85 -0.41 -1.94
N ALA A 89 -2.03 -1.00 -1.66
CA ALA A 89 -2.13 -2.41 -1.29
C ALA A 89 -1.61 -3.34 -2.39
N ALA A 90 -1.95 -3.08 -3.66
CA ALA A 90 -1.45 -3.84 -4.80
C ALA A 90 0.08 -3.76 -4.91
N ARG A 91 0.66 -2.57 -4.80
CA ARG A 91 2.12 -2.38 -4.76
C ARG A 91 2.75 -3.18 -3.64
N LEU A 92 2.20 -3.11 -2.42
CA LEU A 92 2.73 -3.83 -1.26
C LEU A 92 2.66 -5.36 -1.43
N ARG A 93 1.62 -5.89 -2.10
CA ARG A 93 1.54 -7.31 -2.47
C ARG A 93 2.64 -7.68 -3.47
N LEU A 94 2.83 -6.88 -4.52
CA LEU A 94 3.89 -7.10 -5.52
C LEU A 94 5.30 -7.02 -4.92
N ASP A 95 5.58 -6.04 -4.07
CA ASP A 95 6.85 -5.93 -3.35
C ASP A 95 7.09 -7.15 -2.44
N GLY A 96 6.01 -7.71 -1.87
CA GLY A 96 6.03 -8.96 -1.12
C GLY A 96 6.32 -10.18 -2.01
N MET A 97 5.74 -10.26 -3.21
CA MET A 97 5.96 -11.33 -4.18
C MET A 97 7.39 -11.35 -4.72
N HIS A 98 7.98 -10.20 -5.04
CA HIS A 98 9.37 -10.10 -5.46
C HIS A 98 10.37 -10.48 -4.34
N SER A 99 9.94 -10.44 -3.07
CA SER A 99 10.77 -10.93 -1.96
C SER A 99 10.68 -12.47 -1.78
N VAL A 100 9.69 -13.13 -2.38
CA VAL A 100 9.46 -14.59 -2.26
C VAL A 100 10.02 -15.34 -3.47
N GLN A 101 10.16 -14.69 -4.63
CA GLN A 101 10.84 -15.26 -5.79
C GLN A 101 12.37 -15.11 -5.69
N GLY A 102 12.98 -15.89 -4.79
CA GLY A 102 14.33 -16.37 -5.06
C GLY A 102 14.28 -17.24 -6.31
N LEU A 103 15.04 -16.89 -7.35
CA LEU A 103 15.19 -17.72 -8.54
C LEU A 103 15.54 -19.17 -8.12
N PRO A 104 14.98 -20.21 -8.76
CA PRO A 104 15.53 -21.55 -8.62
C PRO A 104 16.95 -21.53 -9.17
N ALA A 105 17.94 -21.67 -8.29
CA ALA A 105 19.33 -21.89 -8.64
C ALA A 105 19.49 -23.36 -9.07
N ASP A 106 19.01 -23.69 -10.27
CA ASP A 106 19.32 -24.96 -10.93
C ASP A 106 19.34 -24.75 -12.44
N ALA A 107 20.35 -24.01 -12.90
CA ALA A 107 20.87 -24.18 -14.25
C ALA A 107 22.18 -24.99 -14.10
N PRO A 108 22.23 -26.26 -14.56
CA PRO A 108 23.48 -27.00 -14.54
C PRO A 108 24.49 -26.30 -15.45
N ALA A 109 25.70 -26.08 -14.92
CA ALA A 109 26.78 -25.44 -15.65
C ALA A 109 27.12 -26.22 -16.95
N PRO A 110 27.33 -25.55 -18.09
CA PRO A 110 27.90 -26.21 -19.25
C PRO A 110 29.34 -26.63 -18.92
N GLY A 111 29.58 -27.93 -18.83
CA GLY A 111 30.92 -28.50 -18.63
C GLY A 111 31.85 -28.17 -19.80
N PRO A 112 33.17 -28.05 -19.58
CA PRO A 112 34.11 -27.80 -20.64
C PRO A 112 34.49 -29.13 -21.31
N GLY A 113 33.88 -29.45 -22.45
CA GLY A 113 34.44 -30.40 -23.42
C GLY A 113 34.73 -29.61 -24.68
N GLY A 114 35.96 -29.37 -25.12
CA GLY A 114 37.09 -30.28 -25.16
C GLY A 114 37.51 -30.31 -26.63
N ARG A 115 38.40 -29.38 -27.03
CA ARG A 115 39.05 -29.43 -28.34
C ARG A 115 40.09 -30.55 -28.30
N SER A 116 39.96 -31.53 -29.17
CA SER A 116 41.07 -32.30 -29.76
C SER A 116 40.57 -32.90 -31.07
#